data_AF-A0A8F1SC32-F1
#
_entry.id   AF-A0A8F1SC32-F1
#
_cell.length_a   1.000
_cell.length_b   1.000
_cell.length_c   1.000
_cell.angle_alpha   90.00
_cell.angle_beta   90.00
_cell.angle_gamma   90.00
#
_symmetry.space_group_name_H-M   'P 1'
#
loop_
_entity.id
_entity.type
_entity.pdbx_description
1 polymer ?
#
loop_
_entity_poly.entity_id
_entity_poly.type
_entity_poly.pdbx_seq_one_letter_code
_entity_poly.pdbx_strand_id
1 'polypeptide(L)'
;MQNDFPFQADAAIIVDTSADVLLSKVLETPGARHFLETHPTLVIDHHTAESTLSFDHIMFSDTVVATGELLYQLFTHSGWAINPQAAEDLLIAIMCDSVRGFTTPNTTASTFHVAGEFTELGASNAEIEERRREFMKKSPEILAYKGKLIERIEYLLDGQLALVHVPFEEIQAI
;
A
#
# COMPACT_ATOMS: atom_id res chain seq x y z
N MET A 1 -19.63 4.39 -18.39
CA MET A 1 -18.68 3.72 -17.48
C MET A 1 -19.15 2.29 -17.36
N GLN A 2 -18.39 1.35 -17.89
CA GLN A 2 -18.74 -0.06 -17.84
C GLN A 2 -18.45 -0.54 -16.42
N ASN A 3 -19.49 -0.99 -15.71
CA ASN A 3 -19.36 -1.54 -14.38
C ASN A 3 -18.68 -2.90 -14.50
N ASP A 4 -17.36 -2.95 -14.34
CA ASP A 4 -16.55 -4.18 -14.35
C ASP A 4 -16.58 -4.93 -13.02
N PHE A 5 -17.56 -4.62 -12.15
CA PHE A 5 -17.69 -5.29 -10.86
C PHE A 5 -18.12 -6.76 -11.07
N PRO A 6 -17.35 -7.75 -10.59
CA PRO A 6 -17.61 -9.15 -10.87
C PRO A 6 -18.72 -9.70 -9.96
N PHE A 7 -19.98 -9.42 -10.29
CA PHE A 7 -21.16 -9.89 -9.55
C PHE A 7 -21.35 -11.41 -9.53
N GLN A 8 -20.53 -12.17 -10.26
CA GLN A 8 -20.57 -13.63 -10.33
C GLN A 8 -19.60 -14.31 -9.35
N ALA A 9 -18.80 -13.55 -8.60
CA ALA A 9 -17.87 -14.12 -7.64
C ALA A 9 -18.61 -14.73 -6.42
N ASP A 10 -18.06 -15.80 -5.86
CA ASP A 10 -18.65 -16.47 -4.68
C ASP A 10 -18.33 -15.75 -3.36
N ALA A 11 -17.28 -14.93 -3.33
CA ALA A 11 -16.78 -14.22 -2.16
C ALA A 11 -16.03 -12.94 -2.54
N ALA A 12 -15.87 -12.02 -1.59
CA ALA A 12 -15.05 -10.82 -1.74
C ALA A 12 -13.85 -10.86 -0.78
N ILE A 13 -12.69 -10.42 -1.26
CA ILE A 13 -11.49 -10.22 -0.43
C ILE A 13 -11.07 -8.76 -0.56
N ILE A 14 -11.07 -8.05 0.57
CA ILE A 14 -10.62 -6.68 0.69
C ILE A 14 -9.23 -6.72 1.31
N VAL A 15 -8.27 -6.04 0.68
CA VAL A 15 -6.86 -6.07 1.08
C VAL A 15 -6.41 -4.64 1.39
N ASP A 16 -5.70 -4.47 2.49
CA ASP A 16 -5.04 -3.21 2.89
C ASP A 16 -5.98 -2.04 3.23
N THR A 17 -7.26 -2.34 3.50
CA THR A 17 -8.22 -1.33 3.94
C THR A 17 -9.35 -1.91 4.75
N SER A 18 -9.67 -1.23 5.85
CA SER A 18 -10.83 -1.48 6.71
C SER A 18 -11.72 -0.23 6.85
N ALA A 19 -11.56 0.76 5.96
CA ALA A 19 -12.29 2.02 6.01
C ALA A 19 -13.27 2.19 4.83
N ASP A 20 -14.53 2.46 5.14
CA ASP A 20 -15.60 2.71 4.15
C ASP A 20 -15.25 3.88 3.21
N VAL A 21 -14.54 4.90 3.72
CA VAL A 21 -14.13 6.08 2.95
C VAL A 21 -13.18 5.71 1.81
N LEU A 22 -12.27 4.77 2.05
CA LEU A 22 -11.32 4.29 1.03
C LEU A 22 -12.01 3.42 -0.03
N LEU A 23 -13.15 2.82 0.31
CA LEU A 23 -13.99 2.01 -0.59
C LEU A 23 -15.14 2.79 -1.23
N SER A 24 -15.25 4.10 -0.99
CA SER A 24 -16.36 4.95 -1.46
C SER A 24 -16.73 4.74 -2.93
N LYS A 25 -15.75 4.71 -3.85
CA LYS A 25 -16.00 4.48 -5.29
C LYS A 25 -16.62 3.10 -5.58
N VAL A 26 -16.20 2.07 -4.85
CA VAL A 26 -16.75 0.72 -4.97
C VAL A 26 -18.16 0.68 -4.37
N LEU A 27 -18.38 1.32 -3.23
CA LEU A 27 -19.68 1.37 -2.57
C LEU A 27 -20.71 2.20 -3.34
N GLU A 28 -20.28 3.22 -4.07
CA GLU A 28 -21.11 4.01 -4.99
C GLU A 28 -21.53 3.22 -6.25
N THR A 29 -20.87 2.10 -6.52
CA THR A 29 -21.19 1.25 -7.66
C THR A 29 -22.54 0.55 -7.46
N PRO A 30 -23.51 0.70 -8.37
CA PRO A 30 -24.82 0.08 -8.22
C PRO A 30 -24.73 -1.44 -8.04
N GLY A 31 -25.24 -1.94 -6.91
CA GLY A 31 -25.27 -3.37 -6.59
C GLY A 31 -24.03 -3.91 -5.87
N ALA A 32 -22.90 -3.19 -5.86
CA ALA A 32 -21.67 -3.66 -5.22
C ALA A 32 -21.81 -3.74 -3.69
N ARG A 33 -22.48 -2.74 -3.07
CA ARG A 33 -22.82 -2.79 -1.65
C ARG A 33 -23.67 -4.01 -1.30
N HIS A 34 -24.71 -4.28 -2.10
CA HIS A 34 -25.57 -5.43 -1.88
C HIS A 34 -24.81 -6.75 -2.03
N PHE A 35 -23.87 -6.83 -2.98
CA PHE A 35 -22.99 -7.98 -3.12
C PHE A 35 -22.15 -8.22 -1.86
N LEU A 36 -21.50 -7.18 -1.34
CA LEU A 36 -20.68 -7.26 -0.12
C LEU A 36 -21.49 -7.61 1.14
N GLU A 37 -22.77 -7.20 1.21
CA GLU A 37 -23.67 -7.53 2.32
C GLU A 37 -24.24 -8.96 2.23
N THR A 38 -24.29 -9.55 1.04
CA THR A 38 -24.92 -10.87 0.81
C THR A 38 -23.93 -12.02 0.66
N HIS A 39 -22.69 -11.72 0.28
CA HIS A 39 -21.63 -12.70 0.05
C HIS A 39 -20.59 -12.63 1.17
N PRO A 40 -19.91 -13.75 1.48
CA PRO A 40 -18.85 -13.75 2.47
C PRO A 40 -17.73 -12.79 2.05
N THR A 41 -17.40 -11.86 2.95
CA THR A 41 -16.35 -10.86 2.75
C THR A 41 -15.22 -11.06 3.76
N LEU A 42 -14.00 -11.27 3.26
CA LEU A 42 -12.78 -11.35 4.06
C LEU A 42 -12.00 -10.05 3.93
N VAL A 43 -11.59 -9.46 5.04
CA VAL A 43 -10.79 -8.24 5.10
C VAL A 43 -9.41 -8.60 5.67
N ILE A 44 -8.37 -8.35 4.89
CA ILE A 44 -6.97 -8.58 5.28
C ILE A 44 -6.33 -7.22 5.43
N ASP A 45 -6.03 -6.82 6.66
CA ASP A 45 -5.55 -5.48 6.96
C ASP A 45 -4.57 -5.50 8.14
N HIS A 46 -3.52 -4.69 8.07
CA HIS A 46 -2.50 -4.56 9.12
C HIS A 46 -2.61 -3.26 9.92
N HIS A 47 -3.55 -2.38 9.57
CA HIS A 47 -3.80 -1.14 10.30
C HIS A 47 -4.38 -1.43 11.71
N THR A 48 -3.94 -0.65 12.70
CA THR A 48 -4.42 -0.75 14.09
C THR A 48 -5.75 -0.04 14.34
N ALA A 49 -6.32 0.60 13.32
CA ALA A 49 -7.59 1.31 13.41
C ALA A 49 -8.77 0.32 13.47
N GLU A 50 -9.83 0.68 14.20
CA GLU A 50 -11.07 -0.10 14.17
C GLU A 50 -11.70 -0.05 12.77
N SER A 51 -12.22 -1.20 12.32
CA SER A 51 -12.95 -1.27 11.06
C SER A 51 -14.20 -0.41 11.12
N THR A 52 -14.38 0.40 10.08
CA THR A 52 -15.57 1.24 9.89
C THR A 52 -16.46 0.71 8.78
N LEU A 53 -16.24 -0.54 8.36
CA LEU A 53 -17.00 -1.17 7.29
C LEU A 53 -18.46 -1.38 7.71
N SER A 54 -19.39 -0.96 6.86
CA SER A 54 -20.83 -0.97 7.16
C SER A 54 -21.53 -2.31 6.89
N PHE A 55 -20.79 -3.37 6.58
CA PHE A 55 -21.29 -4.71 6.26
C PHE A 55 -20.58 -5.79 7.09
N ASP A 56 -21.19 -6.97 7.20
CA ASP A 56 -20.63 -8.11 7.93
C ASP A 56 -19.39 -8.66 7.21
N HIS A 57 -18.29 -8.83 7.94
CA HIS A 57 -17.00 -9.24 7.38
C HIS A 57 -16.15 -9.99 8.39
N ILE A 58 -15.33 -10.92 7.90
CA ILE A 58 -14.30 -11.58 8.69
C ILE A 58 -13.04 -10.73 8.59
N MET A 59 -12.55 -10.24 9.72
CA MET A 59 -11.29 -9.50 9.78
C MET A 59 -10.13 -10.46 10.08
N PHE A 60 -9.14 -10.46 9.20
CA PHE A 60 -7.84 -11.08 9.43
C PHE A 60 -6.80 -9.95 9.55
N SER A 61 -6.53 -9.55 10.79
CA SER A 61 -5.58 -8.50 11.11
C SER A 61 -4.56 -8.96 12.15
N ASP A 62 -3.31 -8.56 11.95
CA ASP A 62 -2.22 -8.72 12.91
C ASP A 62 -1.29 -7.51 12.86
N THR A 63 -0.52 -7.32 13.92
CA THR A 63 0.46 -6.23 14.08
C THR A 63 1.74 -6.48 13.27
N VAL A 64 1.61 -6.43 11.94
CA VAL A 64 2.73 -6.59 11.00
C VAL A 64 3.02 -5.31 10.23
N VAL A 65 4.19 -5.23 9.60
CA VAL A 65 4.64 -4.02 8.89
C VAL A 65 3.81 -3.73 7.66
N ALA A 66 3.32 -4.76 6.99
CA ALA A 66 2.61 -4.66 5.73
C ALA A 66 1.58 -5.78 5.60
N THR A 67 0.50 -5.50 4.86
CA THR A 67 -0.50 -6.51 4.50
C THR A 67 0.11 -7.69 3.72
N GLY A 68 1.23 -7.47 3.02
CA GLY A 68 2.00 -8.52 2.35
C GLY A 68 2.52 -9.62 3.29
N GLU A 69 2.86 -9.30 4.54
CA GLU A 69 3.27 -10.31 5.53
C GLU A 69 2.09 -11.18 5.97
N LEU A 70 0.89 -10.60 6.13
CA LEU A 70 -0.33 -11.35 6.45
C LEU A 70 -0.68 -12.34 5.34
N LEU A 71 -0.57 -11.90 4.08
CA LEU A 71 -0.80 -12.75 2.91
C LEU A 71 0.19 -13.91 2.87
N TYR A 72 1.47 -13.64 3.14
CA TYR A 72 2.47 -14.70 3.25
C TYR A 72 2.11 -15.74 4.32
N GLN A 73 1.74 -15.31 5.53
CA GLN A 73 1.32 -16.22 6.60
C GLN A 73 0.10 -17.07 6.19
N LEU A 74 -0.89 -16.44 5.52
CA LEU A 74 -2.07 -17.12 5.02
C LEU A 74 -1.71 -18.19 3.98
N PHE A 75 -0.84 -17.86 3.03
CA PHE A 75 -0.43 -18.77 1.97
C PHE A 75 0.38 -19.95 2.52
N THR A 76 1.32 -19.67 3.44
CA THR A 76 2.12 -20.70 4.10
C THR A 76 1.27 -21.62 4.96
N HIS A 77 0.31 -21.08 5.72
CA HIS A 77 -0.60 -21.90 6.55
C HIS A 77 -1.54 -22.76 5.69
N SER A 78 -1.96 -22.25 4.52
CA SER A 78 -2.83 -22.96 3.59
C SER A 78 -2.08 -23.93 2.66
N GLY A 79 -0.74 -23.92 2.69
CA GLY A 79 0.10 -24.72 1.81
C GLY A 79 0.04 -24.31 0.33
N TRP A 80 -0.24 -23.04 0.05
CA TRP A 80 -0.32 -22.52 -1.32
C TRP A 80 1.05 -22.13 -1.85
N ALA A 81 1.35 -22.55 -3.08
CA ALA A 81 2.61 -22.21 -3.72
C ALA A 81 2.61 -20.75 -4.17
N ILE A 82 3.59 -19.98 -3.68
CA ILE A 82 3.83 -18.60 -4.11
C ILE A 82 4.68 -18.64 -5.38
N ASN A 83 4.16 -18.12 -6.48
CA ASN A 83 4.91 -18.02 -7.72
C ASN A 83 5.91 -16.83 -7.67
N PRO A 84 6.92 -16.78 -8.56
CA PRO A 84 7.92 -15.70 -8.53
C PRO A 84 7.30 -14.31 -8.67
N GLN A 85 6.22 -14.18 -9.46
CA GLN A 85 5.51 -12.91 -9.64
C GLN A 85 4.85 -12.44 -8.34
N ALA A 86 4.12 -13.31 -7.63
CA ALA A 86 3.51 -12.97 -6.36
C ALA A 86 4.58 -12.68 -5.29
N ALA A 87 5.69 -13.42 -5.28
CA ALA A 87 6.81 -13.14 -4.38
C ALA A 87 7.38 -11.73 -4.61
N GLU A 88 7.49 -11.31 -5.86
CA GLU A 88 7.92 -9.96 -6.22
C GLU A 88 6.91 -8.89 -5.77
N ASP A 89 5.62 -9.08 -6.06
CA ASP A 89 4.56 -8.13 -5.67
C ASP A 89 4.42 -8.00 -4.14
N LEU A 90 4.54 -9.11 -3.41
CA LEU A 90 4.52 -9.12 -1.95
C LEU A 90 5.75 -8.43 -1.35
N LEU A 91 6.93 -8.64 -1.95
CA LEU A 91 8.14 -7.93 -1.53
C LEU A 91 8.02 -6.41 -1.78
N ILE A 92 7.45 -6.01 -2.91
CA ILE A 92 7.15 -4.60 -3.21
C ILE A 92 6.22 -4.00 -2.14
N ALA A 93 5.15 -4.70 -1.77
CA ALA A 93 4.22 -4.25 -0.73
C ALA A 93 4.95 -4.00 0.61
N ILE A 94 5.75 -4.96 1.06
CA ILE A 94 6.54 -4.83 2.30
C ILE A 94 7.51 -3.64 2.22
N MET A 95 8.18 -3.46 1.08
CA MET A 95 9.13 -2.36 0.90
C MET A 95 8.47 -0.97 0.91
N CYS A 96 7.23 -0.87 0.41
CA CYS A 96 6.46 0.35 0.44
C CYS A 96 6.07 0.75 1.88
N ASP A 97 5.51 -0.19 2.64
CA ASP A 97 4.99 0.09 3.99
C ASP A 97 6.11 0.22 5.04
N SER A 98 7.25 -0.47 4.82
CA SER A 98 8.43 -0.35 5.68
C SER A 98 9.28 0.90 5.43
N VAL A 99 8.75 1.88 4.67
CA VAL A 99 9.43 3.10 4.22
C VAL A 99 10.77 2.77 3.56
N ARG A 100 10.74 2.44 2.26
CA ARG A 100 11.90 2.37 1.36
C ARG A 100 13.02 1.43 1.83
N GLY A 101 12.64 0.29 2.43
CA GLY A 101 13.58 -0.78 2.78
C GLY A 101 13.83 -0.88 4.28
N PHE A 102 12.78 -1.25 5.03
CA PHE A 102 12.94 -1.75 6.41
C PHE A 102 13.43 -0.69 7.41
N THR A 103 13.10 0.58 7.18
CA THR A 103 13.59 1.70 8.00
C THR A 103 12.60 2.13 9.09
N THR A 104 11.40 1.54 9.12
CA THR A 104 10.41 1.80 10.16
C THR A 104 10.74 1.04 11.44
N PRO A 105 10.44 1.61 12.63
CA PRO A 105 10.63 0.93 13.91
C PRO A 105 9.77 -0.34 14.06
N ASN A 106 8.74 -0.49 13.23
CA ASN A 106 7.90 -1.69 13.19
C ASN A 106 8.55 -2.85 12.44
N THR A 107 9.67 -2.64 11.75
CA THR A 107 10.40 -3.70 11.06
C THR A 107 10.96 -4.69 12.09
N THR A 108 10.53 -5.94 11.99
CA THR A 108 10.97 -7.01 12.90
C THR A 108 11.87 -8.03 12.19
N ALA A 109 12.47 -8.94 12.95
CA ALA A 109 13.22 -10.06 12.38
C ALA A 109 12.36 -10.95 11.46
N SER A 110 11.05 -11.05 11.73
CA SER A 110 10.10 -11.77 10.89
C SER A 110 10.03 -11.16 9.49
N THR A 111 9.95 -9.82 9.40
CA THR A 111 9.89 -9.09 8.14
C THR A 111 11.11 -9.39 7.25
N PHE A 112 12.32 -9.42 7.83
CA PHE A 112 13.53 -9.79 7.09
C PHE A 112 13.54 -11.25 6.64
N HIS A 113 13.01 -12.15 7.47
CA HIS A 113 12.90 -13.57 7.12
C HIS A 113 11.97 -13.77 5.92
N VAL A 114 10.78 -13.17 5.96
CA VAL A 114 9.79 -13.19 4.87
C VAL A 114 10.38 -12.59 3.58
N ALA A 115 11.08 -11.46 3.67
CA ALA A 115 11.76 -10.88 2.51
C ALA A 115 12.86 -11.79 1.93
N GLY A 116 13.57 -12.53 2.80
CA GLY A 116 14.53 -13.54 2.42
C GLY A 116 13.88 -14.68 1.62
N GLU A 117 12.75 -15.19 2.09
CA GLU A 117 12.01 -16.24 1.39
C GLU A 117 11.50 -15.79 0.02
N PHE A 118 10.99 -14.55 -0.09
CA PHE A 118 10.61 -14.02 -1.39
C PHE A 118 11.80 -13.91 -2.36
N THR A 119 12.98 -13.58 -1.83
CA THR A 119 14.21 -13.56 -2.62
C THR A 119 14.60 -14.97 -3.10
N GLU A 120 14.42 -16.00 -2.26
CA GLU A 120 14.63 -17.41 -2.66
C GLU A 120 13.64 -17.86 -3.74
N LEU A 121 12.40 -17.36 -3.70
CA LEU A 121 11.37 -17.61 -4.71
C LEU A 121 11.59 -16.84 -6.03
N GLY A 122 12.63 -16.00 -6.10
CA GLY A 122 13.06 -15.31 -7.31
C GLY A 122 12.82 -13.80 -7.33
N ALA A 123 12.32 -13.21 -6.24
CA ALA A 123 12.16 -11.75 -6.16
C ALA A 123 13.53 -11.06 -6.04
N SER A 124 13.84 -10.16 -6.98
CA SER A 124 15.09 -9.39 -6.96
C SER A 124 14.86 -7.98 -6.43
N ASN A 125 15.29 -7.73 -5.19
CA ASN A 125 15.25 -6.39 -4.58
C ASN A 125 15.96 -5.33 -5.45
N ALA A 126 17.07 -5.71 -6.10
CA ALA A 126 17.81 -4.80 -6.97
C ALA A 126 16.98 -4.33 -8.18
N GLU A 127 16.27 -5.25 -8.83
CA GLU A 127 15.43 -4.96 -10.00
C GLU A 127 14.17 -4.18 -9.62
N ILE A 128 13.57 -4.48 -8.46
CA ILE A 128 12.45 -3.71 -7.90
C ILE A 128 12.89 -2.27 -7.67
N GLU A 129 14.02 -2.06 -6.99
CA GLU A 129 14.52 -0.72 -6.70
C GLU A 129 14.97 0.04 -7.95
N GLU A 130 15.53 -0.65 -8.95
CA GLU A 130 15.87 -0.03 -10.23
C GLU A 130 14.62 0.45 -10.96
N ARG A 131 13.59 -0.39 -11.10
CA ARG A 131 12.30 0.00 -11.70
C ARG A 131 11.65 1.15 -10.95
N ARG A 132 11.69 1.12 -9.61
CA ARG A 132 11.18 2.22 -8.78
C ARG A 132 11.95 3.52 -9.04
N ARG A 133 13.28 3.47 -9.14
CA ARG A 133 14.11 4.65 -9.46
C ARG A 133 13.81 5.19 -10.84
N GLU A 134 13.70 4.34 -11.84
CA GLU A 134 13.33 4.71 -13.21
C GLU A 134 11.94 5.38 -13.24
N PHE A 135 10.94 4.78 -12.59
CA PHE A 135 9.59 5.32 -12.48
C PHE A 135 9.56 6.67 -11.74
N MET A 136 10.37 6.81 -10.69
CA MET A 136 10.43 8.03 -9.88
C MET A 136 11.32 9.12 -10.48
N LYS A 137 11.95 8.90 -11.65
CA LYS A 137 12.67 9.96 -12.36
C LYS A 137 11.71 11.12 -12.62
N LYS A 138 12.04 12.27 -12.03
CA LYS A 138 11.29 13.50 -12.25
C LYS A 138 11.89 14.22 -13.44
N SER A 139 11.04 14.96 -14.17
CA SER A 139 11.51 15.82 -15.25
C SER A 139 12.53 16.84 -14.71
N PRO A 140 13.47 17.29 -15.53
CA PRO A 140 14.41 18.34 -15.15
C PRO A 140 13.72 19.61 -14.62
N GLU A 141 12.54 19.93 -15.15
CA GLU A 141 11.71 21.06 -14.72
C GLU A 141 11.23 20.92 -13.27
N ILE A 142 10.71 19.73 -12.90
CA ILE A 142 10.32 19.43 -11.51
C ILE A 142 11.54 19.45 -10.59
N LEU A 143 12.70 19.01 -11.07
CA LEU A 143 13.93 19.04 -10.28
C LEU A 143 14.41 20.47 -10.02
N ALA A 144 14.38 21.33 -11.04
CA ALA A 144 14.68 22.75 -10.89
C ALA A 144 13.68 23.46 -9.96
N TYR A 145 12.39 23.12 -10.06
CA TYR A 145 11.36 23.64 -9.17
C TYR A 145 11.58 23.21 -7.72
N LYS A 146 11.94 21.94 -7.47
CA LYS A 146 12.34 21.47 -6.13
C LYS A 146 13.49 22.28 -5.55
N GLY A 147 14.48 22.66 -6.37
CA GLY A 147 15.57 23.55 -5.94
C GLY A 147 15.04 24.89 -5.42
N LYS A 148 14.15 25.54 -6.18
CA LYS A 148 13.50 26.80 -5.78
C LYS A 148 12.65 26.64 -4.50
N LEU A 149 11.99 25.49 -4.32
CA LEU A 149 11.23 25.21 -3.10
C LEU A 149 12.15 25.06 -1.88
N ILE A 150 13.32 24.43 -2.03
CA ILE A 150 14.31 24.28 -0.96
C ILE A 150 14.86 25.65 -0.53
N GLU A 151 15.08 26.56 -1.48
CA GLU A 151 15.51 27.94 -1.18
C GLU A 151 14.47 28.74 -0.38
N ARG A 152 13.19 28.37 -0.48
CA ARG A 152 12.06 29.02 0.20
C ARG A 152 11.73 28.40 1.57
N ILE A 153 12.54 27.48 2.09
CA ILE A 153 12.28 26.87 3.39
C ILE A 153 12.45 27.91 4.50
N GLU A 154 11.39 28.13 5.26
CA GLU A 154 11.42 28.92 6.48
C GLU A 154 11.59 27.99 7.69
N TYR A 155 12.66 28.21 8.46
CA TYR A 155 12.90 27.48 9.70
C TYR A 155 12.38 28.27 10.90
N LEU A 156 11.49 27.65 11.67
CA LEU A 156 10.86 28.18 12.86
C LEU A 156 11.20 27.30 14.08
N LEU A 157 10.93 27.80 15.30
CA LEU A 157 11.17 27.08 16.56
C LEU A 157 12.61 26.54 16.67
N ASP A 158 13.60 27.40 16.44
CA ASP A 158 15.03 27.03 16.49
C ASP A 158 15.41 25.85 15.58
N GLY A 159 14.73 25.73 14.43
CA GLY A 159 14.99 24.68 13.43
C GLY A 159 14.20 23.38 13.64
N GLN A 160 13.28 23.34 14.62
CA GLN A 160 12.40 22.18 14.83
C GLN A 160 11.24 22.13 13.82
N LEU A 161 10.90 23.25 13.19
CA LEU A 161 9.85 23.34 12.19
C LEU A 161 10.41 23.92 10.89
N ALA A 162 10.21 23.23 9.77
CA ALA A 162 10.51 23.71 8.43
C ALA A 162 9.20 23.88 7.65
N LEU A 163 8.94 25.08 7.14
CA LEU A 163 7.74 25.41 6.38
C LEU A 163 8.12 25.75 4.93
N VAL A 164 7.35 25.22 3.97
CA VAL A 164 7.41 25.62 2.57
C VAL A 164 5.98 25.86 2.10
N HIS A 165 5.70 27.06 1.59
CA HIS A 165 4.42 27.37 0.99
C HIS A 165 4.49 27.19 -0.53
N VAL A 166 3.57 26.38 -1.06
CA VAL A 166 3.45 26.09 -2.49
C VAL A 166 2.09 26.58 -2.98
N PRO A 167 2.02 27.74 -3.65
CA PRO A 167 0.77 28.25 -4.21
C PRO A 167 0.24 27.33 -5.31
N PHE A 168 -1.08 27.13 -5.36
CA PHE A 168 -1.72 26.29 -6.38
C PHE A 168 -1.43 26.74 -7.81
N GLU A 169 -1.29 28.06 -8.04
CA GLU A 169 -0.96 28.63 -9.34
C GLU A 169 0.40 28.15 -9.86
N GLU A 170 1.37 27.90 -8.97
CA GLU A 170 2.68 27.34 -9.36
C GLU A 170 2.59 25.86 -9.70
N ILE A 171 1.64 25.13 -9.11
CA ILE A 171 1.41 23.70 -9.35
C ILE A 171 0.65 23.49 -10.67
N GLN A 172 -0.32 24.35 -10.99
CA GLN A 172 -1.11 24.24 -12.21
C GLN A 172 -0.29 24.48 -13.49
N ALA A 173 0.79 25.25 -13.38
CA ALA A 173 1.63 25.65 -14.51
C ALA A 173 2.78 24.68 -14.84
N ILE A 174 2.96 23.62 -14.05
CA ILE A 174 4.01 22.58 -14.19
C ILE A 174 3.37 21.26 -14.59
#